data_AF-A0A497IZ43-F1
#
_entry.id   AF-A0A497IZ43-F1
#
_cell.length_a   1.000
_cell.length_b   1.000
_cell.length_c   1.000
_cell.angle_alpha   90.00
_cell.angle_beta   90.00
_cell.angle_gamma   90.00
#
_symmetry.space_group_name_H-M   'P 1'
#
loop_
_entity.id
_entity.type
_entity.pdbx_description
1 polymer ?
#
loop_
_entity_poly.entity_id
_entity_poly.type
_entity_poly.pdbx_seq_one_letter_code
_entity_poly.pdbx_strand_id
1 'polypeptide(L)'
;MPRSRRKGQQPQVDIDDVIKAVRREFQGPVNKTIDRLLHPYFHQYPFLIIIDGLLHGLNEMDPATSIKKFVKYGLPKLIEECERYAKKNAE
;
A
#
# COMPACT_ATOMS: atom_id res chain seq x y z
N MET A 1 -10.44 -57.87 -14.58
CA MET A 1 -10.33 -56.61 -15.37
C MET A 1 -9.57 -55.58 -14.53
N PRO A 2 -8.39 -55.08 -14.95
CA PRO A 2 -7.66 -54.08 -14.18
C PRO A 2 -8.26 -52.69 -14.41
N ARG A 3 -8.59 -52.00 -13.31
CA ARG A 3 -9.10 -50.62 -13.34
C ARG A 3 -8.01 -49.68 -13.85
N SER A 4 -8.28 -49.00 -14.96
CA SER A 4 -7.41 -47.98 -15.55
C SER A 4 -7.11 -46.89 -14.52
N ARG A 5 -5.83 -46.76 -14.17
CA ARG A 5 -5.29 -45.76 -13.25
C ARG A 5 -5.44 -44.41 -13.95
N ARG A 6 -6.38 -43.56 -13.51
CA ARG A 6 -6.45 -42.15 -13.95
C ARG A 6 -5.08 -41.52 -13.66
N LYS A 7 -4.28 -41.29 -14.71
CA LYS A 7 -3.06 -40.50 -14.61
C LYS A 7 -3.48 -39.13 -14.10
N GLY A 8 -3.05 -38.79 -12.89
CA GLY A 8 -3.26 -37.49 -12.30
C GLY A 8 -2.69 -36.43 -13.22
N GLN A 9 -3.57 -35.61 -13.78
CA GLN A 9 -3.18 -34.32 -14.32
C GLN A 9 -2.64 -33.52 -13.14
N GLN A 10 -1.34 -33.28 -13.11
CA GLN A 10 -0.78 -32.30 -12.20
C GLN A 10 -1.52 -30.97 -12.45
N PRO A 11 -2.05 -30.29 -11.42
CA PRO A 11 -2.69 -29.01 -11.62
C PRO A 11 -1.67 -28.09 -12.30
N GLN A 12 -2.00 -27.63 -13.49
CA GLN A 12 -1.14 -26.73 -14.24
C GLN A 12 -1.12 -25.41 -13.47
N VAL A 13 0.00 -25.15 -12.77
CA VAL A 13 0.18 -23.94 -11.99
C VAL A 13 0.26 -22.78 -12.97
N ASP A 14 -0.73 -21.91 -12.93
CA ASP A 14 -0.72 -20.67 -13.68
C ASP A 14 0.35 -19.74 -13.09
N ILE A 15 1.28 -19.29 -13.94
CA ILE A 15 2.35 -18.39 -13.53
C ILE A 15 1.78 -17.07 -13.00
N ASP A 16 0.63 -16.63 -13.53
CA ASP A 16 -0.04 -15.40 -13.11
C ASP A 16 -0.55 -15.49 -11.67
N ASP A 17 -1.05 -16.66 -11.26
CA ASP A 17 -1.49 -16.91 -9.89
C ASP A 17 -0.32 -16.90 -8.90
N VAL A 18 0.84 -17.42 -9.31
CA VAL A 18 2.07 -17.36 -8.51
C VAL A 18 2.54 -15.92 -8.35
N ILE A 19 2.59 -15.14 -9.43
CA ILE A 19 2.97 -13.73 -9.40
C ILE A 19 2.04 -12.93 -8.48
N LYS A 20 0.72 -13.19 -8.58
CA LYS A 20 -0.29 -12.54 -7.73
C LYS A 20 -0.12 -12.90 -6.25
N ALA A 21 0.15 -14.17 -5.94
CA ALA A 21 0.38 -14.62 -4.57
C ALA A 21 1.64 -14.00 -3.96
N VAL A 22 2.75 -14.01 -4.71
CA VAL A 22 4.01 -13.37 -4.29
C VAL A 22 3.77 -11.88 -4.03
N ARG A 23 3.11 -11.18 -4.95
CA ARG A 23 2.80 -9.74 -4.79
C ARG A 23 2.01 -9.47 -3.52
N ARG A 24 0.99 -10.28 -3.24
CA ARG A 24 0.16 -10.14 -2.03
C ARG A 24 0.98 -10.27 -0.75
N GLU A 25 1.98 -11.15 -0.71
CA GLU A 25 2.84 -11.26 0.48
C GLU A 25 3.78 -10.09 0.68
N PHE A 26 4.24 -9.45 -0.42
CA PHE A 26 5.07 -8.26 -0.32
C PHE A 26 4.29 -6.97 -0.07
N GLN A 27 2.97 -6.94 -0.28
CA GLN A 27 2.15 -5.75 -0.04
C GLN A 27 2.29 -5.22 1.39
N GLY A 28 2.17 -6.08 2.40
CA GLY A 28 2.28 -5.69 3.81
C GLY A 28 3.67 -5.13 4.18
N PRO A 29 4.77 -5.86 3.90
CA PRO A 29 6.14 -5.37 4.11
C PRO A 29 6.46 -4.05 3.40
N VAL A 30 6.00 -3.88 2.15
CA VAL A 30 6.20 -2.64 1.39
C VAL A 30 5.46 -1.48 2.05
N ASN A 31 4.18 -1.67 2.43
CA ASN A 31 3.42 -0.66 3.17
C ASN A 31 4.13 -0.24 4.46
N LYS A 32 4.61 -1.20 5.27
CA LYS A 32 5.37 -0.90 6.49
C LYS A 32 6.68 -0.14 6.22
N THR A 33 7.29 -0.37 5.07
CA THR A 33 8.51 0.32 4.67
C THR A 33 8.21 1.78 4.30
N ILE A 34 7.13 2.02 3.56
CA ILE A 34 6.62 3.36 3.25
C ILE A 34 6.34 4.13 4.55
N ASP A 35 5.56 3.54 5.46
CA ASP A 35 5.22 4.15 6.76
C ASP A 35 6.49 4.59 7.52
N ARG A 36 7.47 3.69 7.63
CA ARG A 36 8.73 3.94 8.36
C ARG A 36 9.59 5.02 7.72
N LEU A 37 9.59 5.10 6.40
CA LEU A 37 10.39 6.08 5.67
C LEU A 37 9.78 7.47 5.72
N LEU A 38 8.44 7.59 5.64
CA LEU A 38 7.78 8.87 5.45
C LEU A 38 7.26 9.50 6.74
N HIS A 39 6.68 8.70 7.66
CA HIS A 39 6.08 9.24 8.88
C HIS A 39 6.98 10.16 9.72
N PRO A 40 8.29 9.88 9.89
CA PRO A 40 9.16 10.73 10.70
C PRO A 40 9.29 12.17 10.16
N TYR A 41 9.05 12.38 8.87
CA TYR A 41 9.31 13.65 8.18
C TYR A 41 8.04 14.48 7.93
N PHE A 42 6.85 13.98 8.27
CA PHE A 42 5.59 14.69 8.04
C PHE A 42 5.55 16.07 8.70
N HIS A 43 6.15 16.22 9.87
CA HIS A 43 6.24 17.50 10.58
C HIS A 43 7.11 18.53 9.87
N GLN A 44 8.14 18.09 9.14
CA GLN A 44 9.04 18.98 8.42
C GLN A 44 8.53 19.27 7.01
N TYR A 45 7.86 18.28 6.41
CA TYR A 45 7.42 18.31 5.02
C TYR A 45 6.00 17.73 4.90
N PRO A 46 4.94 18.54 5.15
CA PRO A 46 3.56 18.08 5.14
C PRO A 46 3.13 17.41 3.82
N PHE A 47 3.73 17.82 2.69
CA PHE A 47 3.46 17.22 1.38
C PHE A 47 3.78 15.72 1.30
N LEU A 48 4.65 15.20 2.19
CA LEU A 48 4.97 13.78 2.25
C LEU A 48 3.75 12.92 2.61
N ILE A 49 2.73 13.48 3.26
CA ILE A 49 1.46 12.77 3.56
C ILE A 49 0.70 12.44 2.27
N ILE A 50 0.80 13.30 1.25
CA ILE A 50 0.20 13.04 -0.06
C ILE A 50 0.97 11.92 -0.77
N ILE A 51 2.31 11.98 -0.72
CA ILE A 51 3.18 10.96 -1.32
C ILE A 51 2.95 9.59 -0.65
N ASP A 52 2.80 9.57 0.66
CA ASP A 52 2.45 8.38 1.45
C ASP A 52 1.18 7.70 0.94
N GLY A 53 0.09 8.46 0.83
CA GLY A 53 -1.19 7.95 0.30
C GLY A 53 -1.07 7.43 -1.14
N LEU A 54 -0.28 8.09 -1.99
CA LEU A 54 -0.02 7.64 -3.37
C LEU A 54 0.76 6.32 -3.41
N LEU A 55 1.82 6.19 -2.61
CA LEU A 55 2.65 4.98 -2.57
C LEU A 55 1.86 3.78 -2.03
N HIS A 56 1.04 3.99 -1.00
CA HIS A 56 0.11 2.95 -0.52
C HIS A 56 -0.87 2.53 -1.61
N GLY A 57 -1.43 3.49 -2.36
CA GLY A 57 -2.35 3.17 -3.46
C GLY A 57 -1.73 2.38 -4.60
N LEU A 58 -0.50 2.72 -4.99
CA LEU A 58 0.25 1.99 -6.01
C LEU A 58 0.57 0.55 -5.57
N ASN A 59 0.92 0.36 -4.30
CA ASN A 59 1.24 -0.96 -3.76
C ASN A 59 -0.01 -1.84 -3.61
N GLU A 60 -1.11 -1.30 -3.09
CA GLU A 60 -2.37 -2.04 -2.89
C GLU A 60 -3.08 -2.36 -4.22
N MET A 61 -2.83 -1.60 -5.29
CA MET A 61 -3.56 -1.68 -6.58
C MET A 61 -5.08 -1.58 -6.44
N ASP A 62 -5.55 -0.95 -5.36
CA ASP A 62 -6.95 -0.60 -5.15
C ASP A 62 -7.06 0.92 -4.90
N PRO A 63 -7.17 1.71 -5.99
CA PRO A 63 -7.24 3.16 -5.89
C PRO A 63 -8.45 3.63 -5.07
N ALA A 64 -9.58 2.93 -5.15
CA ALA A 64 -10.81 3.32 -4.47
C ALA A 64 -10.66 3.17 -2.95
N THR A 65 -10.14 2.03 -2.49
CA THR A 65 -9.85 1.82 -1.06
C THR A 65 -8.78 2.77 -0.56
N SER A 66 -7.77 3.06 -1.39
CA SER A 66 -6.66 3.94 -1.02
C SER A 66 -7.09 5.39 -0.89
N ILE A 67 -7.92 5.90 -1.81
CA ILE A 67 -8.54 7.22 -1.70
C ILE A 67 -9.39 7.30 -0.43
N LYS A 68 -10.20 6.27 -0.14
CA LYS A 68 -11.03 6.24 1.07
C LYS A 68 -10.17 6.28 2.35
N LYS A 69 -9.06 5.54 2.39
CA LYS A 69 -8.08 5.58 3.50
C LYS A 69 -7.43 6.97 3.61
N PHE A 70 -7.02 7.55 2.49
CA PHE A 70 -6.41 8.87 2.46
C PHE A 70 -7.39 9.94 2.97
N VAL A 71 -8.63 9.97 2.50
CA VAL A 71 -9.64 10.93 2.98
C VAL A 71 -9.93 10.73 4.47
N LYS A 72 -9.99 9.48 4.96
CA LYS A 72 -10.29 9.20 6.36
C LYS A 72 -9.14 9.52 7.31
N TYR A 73 -7.90 9.24 6.91
CA TYR A 73 -6.73 9.27 7.82
C TYR A 73 -5.65 10.26 7.38
N GLY A 74 -5.35 10.33 6.08
CA GLY A 74 -4.33 11.22 5.53
C GLY A 74 -4.76 12.68 5.50
N LEU A 75 -6.01 12.96 5.13
CA LEU A 75 -6.51 14.33 4.97
C LEU A 75 -6.56 15.11 6.29
N PRO A 76 -7.08 14.58 7.42
CA PRO A 76 -7.03 15.28 8.70
C PRO A 76 -5.59 15.57 9.15
N LYS A 77 -4.69 14.59 8.97
CA LYS A 77 -3.27 14.72 9.32
C LYS A 77 -2.57 15.77 8.46
N LEU A 78 -2.87 15.82 7.17
CA LEU A 78 -2.33 16.82 6.25
C LEU A 78 -2.75 18.23 6.66
N ILE A 79 -4.02 18.43 7.01
CA ILE A 79 -4.51 19.74 7.47
C ILE A 79 -3.77 20.16 8.74
N GLU A 80 -3.66 19.27 9.73
CA GLU A 80 -2.96 19.56 10.99
C GLU A 80 -1.48 19.94 10.76
N GLU A 81 -0.75 19.18 9.94
CA GLU A 81 0.65 19.47 9.66
C GLU A 81 0.83 20.74 8.82
N CYS A 82 -0.08 21.03 7.89
CA CYS A 82 -0.07 22.29 7.14
C CYS A 82 -0.33 23.50 8.04
N GLU A 83 -1.28 23.41 8.98
CA GLU A 83 -1.52 24.48 9.96
C GLU A 83 -0.30 24.73 10.86
N ARG A 84 0.33 23.65 11.34
CA ARG A 84 1.58 23.73 12.12
C ARG A 84 2.71 24.35 11.32
N TYR A 85 2.89 23.94 10.06
CA TYR A 85 3.89 24.51 9.18
C TYR A 85 3.63 26.00 8.92
N ALA A 86 2.40 26.40 8.66
CA ALA A 86 2.03 27.80 8.45
C ALA A 86 2.35 28.66 9.68
N LYS A 87 2.02 28.19 10.90
CA LYS A 87 2.37 28.89 12.14
C LYS A 87 3.87 29.06 12.32
N LYS A 88 4.65 28.00 12.08
CA LYS A 88 6.11 28.03 12.22
C LYS A 88 6.82 28.97 11.25
N ASN A 89 6.23 29.26 10.09
CA ASN A 89 6.79 30.17 9.09
C ASN A 89 6.20 31.60 9.17
N ALA A 90 5.27 31.84 10.11
CA ALA A 90 4.68 33.16 10.35
C ALA A 90 5.34 33.90 11.54
N GLU A 91 6.13 33.18 12.36
CA GLU A 91 7.03 33.70 13.41
C GLU A 91 8.43 33.98 12.84
#